data_AF-A0A4U3LTX2-F1
#
_entry.id   AF-A0A4U3LTX2-F1
#
_cell.length_a   1.000
_cell.length_b   1.000
_cell.length_c   1.000
_cell.angle_alpha   90.00
_cell.angle_beta   90.00
_cell.angle_gamma   90.00
#
_symmetry.space_group_name_H-M   'P 1'
#
loop_
_entity.id
_entity.type
_entity.pdbx_description
1 polymer ?
#
loop_
_entity_poly.entity_id
_entity_poly.type
_entity_poly.pdbx_seq_one_letter_code
_entity_poly.pdbx_strand_id
1 'polypeptide(L)'
;AGKGLRAGRAAAGWSAPGAIPAALALQAVEAVFTLPAARVRACGRCGWLFLDSSRGGRRRWCSMSICGNREKARRHRQGLTG
;
A
#
# COMPACT_ATOMS: atom_id res chain seq x y z
N ALA A 1 31.65 -30.22 21.70
CA ALA A 1 31.73 -29.45 20.45
C ALA A 1 30.32 -29.26 19.88
N GLY A 2 29.70 -28.10 20.13
CA GLY A 2 28.32 -27.82 19.70
C GLY A 2 28.26 -27.47 18.22
N LYS A 3 27.48 -28.22 17.43
CA LYS A 3 27.13 -27.81 16.07
C LYS A 3 26.16 -26.63 16.19
N GLY A 4 26.68 -25.42 16.03
CA GLY A 4 25.85 -24.24 15.88
C GLY A 4 24.96 -24.44 14.65
N LEU A 5 23.66 -24.62 14.89
CA LEU A 5 22.66 -24.59 13.85
C LEU A 5 22.65 -23.13 13.33
N ARG A 6 23.45 -22.86 12.29
CA ARG A 6 23.29 -21.61 11.55
C ARG A 6 21.90 -21.68 10.95
N ALA A 7 20.98 -20.89 11.49
CA ALA A 7 19.75 -20.54 10.83
C ALA A 7 20.14 -19.81 9.54
N GLY A 8 20.49 -20.58 8.51
CA GLY A 8 20.41 -20.09 7.16
C GLY A 8 19.01 -19.55 7.04
N ARG A 9 18.88 -18.26 6.68
CA ARG A 9 17.62 -17.75 6.15
C ARG A 9 17.27 -18.75 5.07
N ALA A 10 16.32 -19.65 5.36
CA ALA A 10 15.76 -20.47 4.33
C ALA A 10 15.24 -19.44 3.34
N ALA A 11 15.92 -19.29 2.22
CA ALA A 11 15.28 -18.80 1.03
C ALA A 11 14.22 -19.87 0.77
N ALA A 12 13.08 -19.76 1.45
CA ALA A 12 11.84 -20.29 0.94
C ALA A 12 11.78 -19.67 -0.45
N GLY A 13 12.17 -20.47 -1.44
CA GLY A 13 12.40 -19.95 -2.77
C GLY A 13 11.13 -19.24 -3.19
N TRP A 14 11.27 -18.09 -3.85
CA TRP A 14 10.15 -17.41 -4.50
C TRP A 14 9.40 -18.32 -5.50
N SER A 15 9.95 -19.50 -5.79
CA SER A 15 9.38 -20.59 -6.57
C SER A 15 8.25 -21.36 -5.87
N ALA A 16 8.11 -21.30 -4.54
CA ALA A 16 7.02 -21.99 -3.88
C ALA A 16 5.68 -21.32 -4.22
N PRO A 17 4.64 -22.09 -4.62
CA PRO A 17 3.30 -21.55 -4.81
C PRO A 17 2.85 -20.80 -3.54
N GLY A 18 2.45 -19.55 -3.69
CA GLY A 18 2.00 -18.72 -2.56
C GLY A 18 3.10 -17.98 -1.80
N ALA A 19 4.39 -18.14 -2.14
CA ALA A 19 5.48 -17.41 -1.47
C ALA A 19 5.29 -15.89 -1.53
N ILE A 20 4.88 -15.35 -2.69
CA ILE A 20 4.63 -13.92 -2.87
C ILE A 20 3.44 -13.44 -2.02
N PRO A 21 2.23 -14.03 -2.10
CA PRO A 21 1.12 -13.67 -1.21
C PRO A 21 1.47 -13.77 0.27
N ALA A 22 2.19 -14.82 0.70
CA ALA A 22 2.58 -15.00 2.09
C ALA A 22 3.54 -13.89 2.55
N ALA A 23 4.55 -13.55 1.75
CA ALA A 23 5.46 -12.45 2.03
C ALA A 23 4.70 -11.12 2.11
N LEU A 24 3.80 -10.83 1.17
CA LEU A 24 2.98 -9.62 1.18
C LEU A 24 2.05 -9.56 2.40
N ALA A 25 1.44 -10.67 2.80
CA ALA A 25 0.59 -10.75 3.98
C ALA A 25 1.37 -10.43 5.25
N LEU A 26 2.57 -11.00 5.42
CA LEU A 26 3.44 -10.71 6.56
C LEU A 26 3.85 -9.23 6.58
N GLN A 27 4.22 -8.65 5.44
CA GLN A 27 4.53 -7.21 5.35
C GLN A 27 3.32 -6.33 5.65
N ALA A 28 2.12 -6.73 5.21
CA ALA A 28 0.88 -6.00 5.50
C ALA A 28 0.54 -6.03 6.99
N VAL A 29 0.71 -7.18 7.66
CA VAL A 29 0.52 -7.29 9.12
C VAL A 29 1.52 -6.41 9.86
N GLU A 30 2.81 -6.46 9.50
CA GLU A 30 3.84 -5.60 10.09
C GLU A 30 3.51 -4.11 9.91
N ALA A 31 3.01 -3.73 8.73
CA ALA A 31 2.63 -2.36 8.42
C ALA A 31 1.51 -1.83 9.33
N VAL A 32 0.61 -2.68 9.83
CA VAL A 32 -0.45 -2.29 10.78
C VAL A 32 0.14 -1.75 12.08
N PHE A 33 1.27 -2.30 12.52
CA PHE A 33 1.92 -1.94 13.79
C PHE A 33 3.02 -0.90 13.64
N THR A 34 3.62 -0.78 12.45
CA THR A 34 4.78 0.09 12.23
C THR A 34 4.47 1.40 11.53
N LEU A 35 3.37 1.48 10.76
CA LEU A 35 2.98 2.71 10.09
C LEU A 35 2.25 3.66 11.05
N PRO A 36 2.39 4.99 10.87
CA PRO A 36 1.59 5.94 11.62
C PRO A 36 0.11 5.80 11.22
N ALA A 37 -0.71 5.17 12.06
CA ALA A 37 -2.10 4.83 11.74
C ALA A 37 -2.92 6.06 11.26
N ALA A 38 -2.72 7.23 11.88
CA ALA A 38 -3.37 8.48 11.49
C ALA A 38 -3.00 8.98 10.08
N ARG A 39 -1.95 8.43 9.48
CA ARG A 39 -1.46 8.77 8.14
C ARG A 39 -1.87 7.71 7.10
N VAL A 40 -2.38 6.56 7.52
CA VAL A 40 -2.93 5.55 6.62
C VAL A 40 -4.35 5.96 6.24
N ARG A 41 -4.61 6.12 4.95
CA ARG A 41 -5.89 6.60 4.42
C ARG A 41 -6.39 5.73 3.29
N ALA A 42 -7.70 5.66 3.13
CA ALA A 42 -8.32 5.06 1.94
C ALA A 42 -8.47 6.11 0.83
N CYS A 43 -8.14 5.72 -0.40
CA CYS A 43 -8.34 6.57 -1.58
C CYS A 43 -9.83 6.72 -1.85
N GLY A 44 -10.36 7.95 -1.81
CA GLY A 44 -11.80 8.17 -2.04
C GLY A 44 -12.27 7.98 -3.50
N ARG A 45 -11.43 7.42 -4.39
CA ARG A 45 -11.83 6.97 -5.73
C ARG A 45 -11.78 5.46 -5.89
N CYS A 46 -10.68 4.80 -5.49
CA CYS A 46 -10.46 3.36 -5.73
C CYS A 46 -10.43 2.52 -4.46
N GLY A 47 -10.59 3.09 -3.27
CA GLY A 47 -10.60 2.38 -2.00
C GLY A 47 -9.25 1.89 -1.49
N TRP A 48 -8.20 1.91 -2.32
CA TRP A 48 -6.86 1.45 -1.91
C TRP A 48 -6.33 2.25 -0.72
N LEU A 49 -5.72 1.54 0.23
CA LEU A 49 -4.97 2.14 1.32
C LEU A 49 -3.68 2.77 0.79
N PHE A 50 -3.31 3.90 1.37
CA PHE A 50 -2.05 4.58 1.09
C PHE A 50 -1.54 5.31 2.33
N LEU A 51 -0.23 5.48 2.41
CA LEU A 51 0.38 6.35 3.41
C LEU A 51 0.37 7.79 2.90
N ASP A 52 -0.24 8.69 3.67
CA ASP A 52 -0.21 10.12 3.41
C ASP A 52 1.14 10.70 3.84
N SER A 53 2.05 10.88 2.89
CA SER A 53 3.34 11.55 3.09
C SER A 53 3.26 13.07 2.86
N SER A 54 2.08 13.64 2.58
CA SER A 54 1.95 15.08 2.35
C SER A 54 2.21 15.88 3.62
N ARG A 55 2.82 17.06 3.51
CA ARG A 55 3.13 17.93 4.66
C ARG A 55 1.93 18.13 5.59
N GLY A 56 0.74 18.30 5.03
CA GLY A 56 -0.49 18.55 5.78
C GLY A 56 -1.29 17.31 6.21
N GLY A 57 -0.96 16.10 5.74
CA GLY A 57 -1.77 14.91 6.03
C GLY A 57 -3.20 14.97 5.45
N ARG A 58 -3.40 15.75 4.38
CA ARG A 58 -4.72 16.05 3.79
C ARG A 58 -4.93 15.44 2.42
N ARG A 59 -4.06 14.52 1.99
CA ARG A 59 -4.16 13.88 0.68
C ARG A 59 -5.40 12.98 0.62
N ARG A 60 -6.20 13.14 -0.43
CA ARG A 60 -7.44 12.35 -0.63
C ARG A 60 -7.26 11.13 -1.53
N TRP A 61 -6.22 11.12 -2.37
CA TRP A 61 -6.03 10.14 -3.44
C TRP A 61 -4.70 9.39 -3.29
N CYS A 62 -4.69 8.09 -3.54
CA CYS A 62 -3.47 7.25 -3.48
C CYS A 62 -2.36 7.72 -4.43
N SER A 63 -2.75 8.27 -5.59
CA SER A 63 -1.85 8.88 -6.56
C SER A 63 -2.55 10.01 -7.30
N MET A 64 -1.83 11.10 -7.54
CA MET A 64 -2.33 12.20 -8.38
C MET A 64 -2.49 11.71 -9.83
N SER A 65 -1.53 10.94 -10.35
CA SER A 65 -1.57 10.43 -11.73
C SER A 65 -2.65 9.35 -11.93
N ILE A 66 -2.86 8.48 -10.94
CA ILE A 66 -3.83 7.37 -11.07
C ILE A 66 -5.25 7.84 -10.75
N CYS A 67 -5.48 8.43 -9.57
CA CYS A 67 -6.82 8.74 -9.09
C CYS A 67 -7.16 10.22 -9.13
N GLY A 68 -6.21 11.10 -8.80
CA GLY A 68 -6.47 12.54 -8.73
C GLY A 68 -6.87 13.17 -10.06
N ASN A 69 -6.12 12.89 -11.13
CA ASN A 69 -6.39 13.41 -12.46
C ASN A 69 -7.71 12.85 -13.03
N ARG A 70 -8.00 11.57 -12.80
CA ARG A 70 -9.28 10.95 -13.24
C ARG A 70 -10.48 11.61 -12.57
N GLU A 71 -10.37 11.91 -11.27
CA GLU A 71 -11.44 12.56 -10.52
C GLU A 71 -11.62 14.03 -10.94
N LYS A 72 -10.53 14.77 -11.21
CA LYS A 72 -10.60 16.11 -11.83
C LYS A 72 -11.32 16.07 -13.18
N ALA A 73 -10.95 15.14 -14.05
CA ALA A 73 -11.56 14.99 -15.38
C ALA A 73 -13.06 14.63 -15.29
N ARG A 74 -13.44 13.76 -14.34
CA ARG A 74 -14.85 13.42 -14.07
C ARG A 74 -15.66 14.68 -13.71
N ARG A 75 -15.16 15.49 -12.76
CA ARG A 75 -15.84 16.72 -12.33
C ARG A 75 -15.95 17.75 -13.45
N HIS A 76 -14.89 17.91 -14.24
CA HIS A 76 -14.91 18.81 -15.39
C HIS A 76 -15.99 18.40 -16.41
N ARG A 77 -16.09 17.10 -16.74
CA ARG A 77 -17.15 16.60 -17.63
C ARG A 77 -18.55 16.83 -17.07
N GLN A 78 -18.76 16.58 -15.77
CA GLN A 78 -20.05 16.82 -15.12
C GLN A 78 -20.47 18.30 -15.13
N GLY A 79 -19.51 19.22 -15.00
CA GLY A 79 -19.77 20.65 -15.11
C GLY A 79 -20.00 21.15 -16.54
N LEU A 80 -19.60 20.38 -17.56
CA LEU A 80 -19.90 20.65 -18.97
C LEU A 80 -21.27 20.11 -19.40
N THR A 81 -21.92 19.27 -18.57
CA THR A 81 -23.23 18.68 -18.87
C THR A 81 -24.39 19.44 -18.21
N GLY A 82 -24.12 20.64 -17.68
CA GLY A 82 -25.10 21.53 -17.05
C GLY A 82 -25.18 22.86 -17.78
#